data_AF-I3J6C9-F1
#
_entry.id   AF-I3J6C9-F1
#
_cell.length_a   1.000
_cell.length_b   1.000
_cell.length_c   1.000
_cell.angle_alpha   90.00
_cell.angle_beta   90.00
_cell.angle_gamma   90.00
#
_symmetry.space_group_name_H-M   'P 1'
#
loop_
_entity.id
_entity.type
_entity.pdbx_description
1 polymer ?
#
loop_
_entity_poly.entity_id
_entity_poly.type
_entity_poly.pdbx_seq_one_letter_code
_entity_poly.pdbx_strand_id
1 'polypeptide(L)'
;MMSECDLTETETGEPVLDTGETAVPVLESNFHSIDPPKVLFDRNRIGLTTGANPGGAIRISDSCESVLTELETEGSGEEALLLPCLAGSSSSPRGVKEKRSRRYRHSSSSDKDALASPGTNSGDFNHFPEDPEFYDIIQRAEQAIESGVFPERISQGSSGSYFVKDPKGKIIGVFKPKSEEPYGHLNPKWTKYFHKLCCPCCFGRGCLLPNQGYLSEAAASLVDTKLCLGVVPKTKVVYLASETFHYNAIDRAKSRGKKYALEKVPKVGRRFHRVGLPPKVGSFQLFVEGYREADYWLRRFEAEPLPENIRKQLQSQFERLVVLDYVIRNTDRGNDNWLIKYETPGEGEGEEQKDAEWTENIQDSCIKIAAIDNGLAFPFKHPDEWRAYPFHWAWLPQAKVPFSQETRDLVLSRLSDMNFVQDLCEDLYEMFKTDKGFDKTMFERQMSVMRGQVLNLTQALKDGKSPLQLVQMPRVVVERSRSGGQGRVVTLGNAFTQTFHCKRPFFSSW
;
A
#
# COMPACT_ATOMS: atom_id res chain seq x y z
N MET A 1 55.76 -31.46 -24.88
CA MET A 1 56.66 -30.30 -25.02
C MET A 1 56.13 -29.28 -24.02
N MET A 2 56.70 -29.19 -22.81
CA MET A 2 57.96 -28.50 -22.47
C MET A 2 57.86 -26.98 -22.67
N SER A 3 58.13 -26.13 -21.68
CA SER A 3 58.38 -26.40 -20.24
C SER A 3 58.24 -25.12 -19.42
N GLU A 4 57.90 -25.24 -18.14
CA GLU A 4 58.12 -24.19 -17.13
C GLU A 4 59.61 -24.17 -16.71
N CYS A 5 60.10 -23.04 -16.21
CA CYS A 5 61.35 -22.92 -15.45
C CYS A 5 61.23 -21.78 -14.41
N ASP A 6 61.14 -22.15 -13.14
CA ASP A 6 61.45 -21.27 -12.00
C ASP A 6 62.96 -21.32 -11.69
N LEU A 7 63.50 -20.30 -11.01
CA LEU A 7 64.78 -20.37 -10.29
C LEU A 7 64.75 -19.52 -9.02
N THR A 8 65.40 -20.03 -7.96
CA THR A 8 65.37 -19.52 -6.59
C THR A 8 66.80 -19.36 -6.00
N GLU A 9 66.87 -18.93 -4.73
CA GLU A 9 68.09 -18.85 -3.87
C GLU A 9 69.05 -17.69 -4.21
N THR A 10 69.40 -16.70 -3.37
CA THR A 10 69.71 -16.51 -1.92
C THR A 10 71.19 -16.64 -1.54
N GLU A 11 71.85 -15.55 -1.10
CA GLU A 11 72.72 -15.52 0.10
C GLU A 11 73.17 -14.11 0.56
N THR A 12 73.14 -13.92 1.89
CA THR A 12 73.90 -13.07 2.86
C THR A 12 74.79 -11.85 2.45
N GLY A 13 74.77 -10.79 3.30
CA GLY A 13 75.89 -9.83 3.44
C GLY A 13 75.60 -8.49 4.16
N GLU A 14 76.01 -8.35 5.43
CA GLU A 14 76.17 -7.10 6.22
C GLU A 14 77.70 -6.89 6.52
N PRO A 15 78.23 -5.83 7.20
CA PRO A 15 77.64 -4.83 8.14
C PRO A 15 78.21 -3.35 8.04
N VAL A 16 78.10 -2.54 9.13
CA VAL A 16 79.00 -1.42 9.60
C VAL A 16 78.56 0.07 9.41
N LEU A 17 78.05 0.70 10.51
CA LEU A 17 78.47 1.98 11.21
C LEU A 17 78.67 3.32 10.41
N ASP A 18 78.60 4.56 10.96
CA ASP A 18 78.31 5.19 12.29
C ASP A 18 77.93 6.69 12.06
N THR A 19 76.98 7.36 12.75
CA THR A 19 77.10 8.22 13.96
C THR A 19 75.76 8.99 14.11
N GLY A 20 75.18 9.35 15.27
CA GLY A 20 75.58 10.38 16.26
C GLY A 20 74.75 11.69 16.08
N GLU A 21 74.27 12.45 17.09
CA GLU A 21 74.30 12.28 18.56
C GLU A 21 73.37 13.31 19.29
N THR A 22 72.76 12.98 20.45
CA THR A 22 72.25 13.89 21.54
C THR A 22 71.13 14.95 21.28
N ALA A 23 70.38 15.49 22.27
CA ALA A 23 70.24 15.27 23.73
C ALA A 23 68.83 15.70 24.27
N VAL A 24 68.53 15.35 25.54
CA VAL A 24 67.36 15.80 26.36
C VAL A 24 67.86 16.47 27.66
N PRO A 25 67.13 17.43 28.27
CA PRO A 25 66.50 17.20 29.60
C PRO A 25 65.09 17.88 29.73
N VAL A 26 64.15 17.58 30.65
CA VAL A 26 64.13 17.16 32.09
C VAL A 26 64.39 18.34 33.05
N LEU A 27 63.62 18.64 34.12
CA LEU A 27 62.44 18.06 34.84
C LEU A 27 61.35 19.19 34.96
N GLU A 28 60.31 19.34 35.83
CA GLU A 28 59.77 18.67 37.04
C GLU A 28 58.23 18.92 37.22
N SER A 29 57.72 19.37 38.39
CA SER A 29 56.29 19.35 38.76
C SER A 29 55.85 20.48 39.72
N ASN A 30 54.53 20.75 39.85
CA ASN A 30 53.92 21.27 41.08
C ASN A 30 52.38 21.09 41.11
N PHE A 31 51.82 20.93 42.32
CA PHE A 31 50.37 20.81 42.60
C PHE A 31 49.76 22.15 43.05
N HIS A 32 48.45 22.34 42.85
CA HIS A 32 47.54 22.88 43.89
C HIS A 32 46.07 22.70 43.51
N SER A 33 45.19 22.63 44.51
CA SER A 33 43.72 22.53 44.37
C SER A 33 43.04 23.64 45.18
N ILE A 34 41.97 24.23 44.63
CA ILE A 34 41.02 25.15 45.32
C ILE A 34 39.61 24.90 44.75
N ASP A 35 38.61 24.87 45.64
CA ASP A 35 37.19 24.54 45.37
C ASP A 35 36.35 25.75 44.88
N PRO A 36 35.07 25.56 44.45
CA PRO A 36 34.35 26.52 43.60
C PRO A 36 33.50 27.57 44.33
N PRO A 37 33.11 28.67 43.63
CA PRO A 37 32.02 29.54 44.07
C PRO A 37 30.66 28.92 43.76
N LYS A 38 29.68 29.13 44.67
CA LYS A 38 28.32 28.61 44.56
C LYS A 38 27.31 29.71 44.93
N VAL A 39 26.15 29.71 44.26
CA VAL A 39 24.93 30.49 44.58
C VAL A 39 25.01 32.02 44.40
N LEU A 40 24.22 32.52 43.45
CA LEU A 40 23.16 33.50 43.77
C LEU A 40 22.03 33.45 42.74
N PHE A 41 20.79 33.38 43.23
CA PHE A 41 19.58 33.60 42.44
C PHE A 41 19.35 35.12 42.29
N ASP A 42 18.93 35.56 41.11
CA ASP A 42 17.80 36.51 41.06
C ASP A 42 16.99 36.33 39.76
N ARG A 43 15.98 37.19 39.56
CA ARG A 43 14.69 36.82 38.99
C ARG A 43 14.27 37.75 37.85
N ASN A 44 13.33 37.25 37.03
CA ASN A 44 12.47 37.96 36.07
C ASN A 44 12.96 38.21 34.62
N ARG A 45 12.19 37.56 33.72
CA ARG A 45 11.48 38.10 32.54
C ARG A 45 12.07 37.93 31.11
N ILE A 46 11.40 37.00 30.42
CA ILE A 46 10.86 37.09 29.04
C ILE A 46 11.85 36.81 27.90
N GLY A 47 11.71 35.60 27.34
CA GLY A 47 12.21 35.21 26.01
C GLY A 47 11.47 33.99 25.48
N LEU A 48 11.15 34.02 24.18
CA LEU A 48 10.70 32.92 23.30
C LEU A 48 9.48 32.04 23.68
N THR A 49 8.38 32.32 22.98
CA THR A 49 7.66 31.38 22.09
C THR A 49 7.72 29.87 22.36
N THR A 50 6.54 29.26 22.60
CA THR A 50 6.27 27.83 22.38
C THR A 50 5.16 27.66 21.34
N GLY A 51 5.48 27.04 20.20
CA GLY A 51 4.47 26.58 19.24
C GLY A 51 3.87 25.25 19.72
N ALA A 52 2.55 25.15 19.77
CA ALA A 52 1.88 23.94 20.26
C ALA A 52 1.72 22.88 19.16
N ASN A 53 2.23 21.67 19.39
CA ASN A 53 1.94 20.49 18.59
C ASN A 53 0.62 19.82 19.07
N PRO A 54 -0.44 19.75 18.25
CA PRO A 54 -1.62 18.95 18.57
C PRO A 54 -1.40 17.50 18.13
N GLY A 55 -0.72 16.70 18.97
CA GLY A 55 -0.29 15.34 18.63
C GLY A 55 -0.06 14.42 19.83
N GLY A 56 -0.84 14.58 20.90
CA GLY A 56 -0.78 13.73 22.10
C GLY A 56 -1.92 12.72 22.14
N ALA A 57 -1.59 11.43 22.29
CA ALA A 57 -2.58 10.38 22.54
C ALA A 57 -3.02 10.36 24.02
N ILE A 58 -4.29 10.06 24.28
CA ILE A 58 -4.83 9.83 25.63
C ILE A 58 -5.19 8.34 25.75
N ARG A 59 -4.70 7.69 26.81
CA ARG A 59 -5.13 6.34 27.22
C ARG A 59 -6.39 6.44 28.08
N ILE A 60 -7.32 5.52 27.90
CA ILE A 60 -8.31 5.14 28.93
C ILE A 60 -8.35 3.60 28.97
N SER A 61 -8.45 3.05 30.17
CA SER A 61 -8.59 1.61 30.44
C SER A 61 -10.02 1.29 30.86
N ASP A 62 -10.38 0.01 30.86
CA ASP A 62 -11.73 -0.47 31.14
C ASP A 62 -12.26 -0.06 32.53
N SER A 63 -13.52 0.41 32.59
CA SER A 63 -14.58 -0.15 33.46
C SER A 63 -15.77 0.80 33.66
N CYS A 64 -16.94 0.17 33.89
CA CYS A 64 -18.14 0.69 34.55
C CYS A 64 -19.14 1.57 33.75
N GLU A 65 -20.37 1.54 34.23
CA GLU A 65 -21.58 1.98 33.54
C GLU A 65 -21.89 3.47 33.76
N SER A 66 -22.63 4.06 32.82
CA SER A 66 -23.61 5.10 33.18
C SER A 66 -24.80 5.06 32.22
N VAL A 67 -26.00 4.94 32.80
CA VAL A 67 -27.27 5.07 32.08
C VAL A 67 -27.70 6.54 32.13
N LEU A 68 -27.99 7.13 30.97
CA LEU A 68 -28.85 8.30 30.87
C LEU A 68 -29.80 8.17 29.68
N THR A 69 -31.02 8.66 29.89
CA THR A 69 -32.19 8.44 29.04
C THR A 69 -32.67 9.78 28.45
N GLU A 70 -33.49 9.70 27.39
CA GLU A 70 -34.32 10.80 26.87
C GLU A 70 -33.51 11.96 26.21
N LEU A 71 -34.07 12.77 25.32
CA LEU A 71 -35.48 13.00 24.98
C LEU A 71 -35.81 12.68 23.51
N GLU A 72 -37.01 12.16 23.30
CA GLU A 72 -37.69 12.19 22.01
C GLU A 72 -38.42 13.54 21.84
N THR A 73 -38.56 14.01 20.59
CA THR A 73 -39.48 15.11 20.26
C THR A 73 -40.31 14.71 19.05
N GLU A 74 -41.52 14.20 19.28
CA GLU A 74 -42.50 14.07 18.20
C GLU A 74 -42.92 15.46 17.68
N GLY A 75 -43.13 15.54 16.37
CA GLY A 75 -43.60 16.75 15.68
C GLY A 75 -44.70 16.37 14.69
N SER A 76 -45.91 16.16 15.20
CA SER A 76 -47.09 15.92 14.36
C SER A 76 -47.41 17.16 13.51
N GLY A 77 -47.81 16.95 12.26
CA GLY A 77 -48.05 18.02 11.30
C GLY A 77 -48.55 17.49 9.96
N GLU A 78 -49.82 17.10 9.90
CA GLU A 78 -50.52 16.93 8.63
C GLU A 78 -50.82 18.31 8.01
N GLU A 79 -50.51 18.51 6.73
CA GLU A 79 -51.31 19.44 5.91
C GLU A 79 -51.33 19.02 4.43
N ALA A 80 -52.30 19.53 3.68
CA ALA A 80 -52.86 18.86 2.51
C ALA A 80 -52.30 19.32 1.15
N LEU A 81 -52.52 18.46 0.15
CA LEU A 81 -52.25 18.73 -1.27
C LEU A 81 -53.10 19.89 -1.80
N LEU A 82 -52.48 20.90 -2.42
CA LEU A 82 -53.14 21.76 -3.40
C LEU A 82 -52.24 22.07 -4.61
N LEU A 83 -52.76 21.80 -5.80
CA LEU A 83 -52.23 22.22 -7.09
C LEU A 83 -53.07 23.40 -7.63
N PRO A 84 -52.46 24.46 -8.18
CA PRO A 84 -53.17 25.44 -9.00
C PRO A 84 -53.02 25.12 -10.49
N CYS A 85 -54.09 24.64 -11.11
CA CYS A 85 -54.25 24.62 -12.57
C CYS A 85 -55.13 25.80 -13.00
N LEU A 86 -54.68 26.62 -13.95
CA LEU A 86 -55.52 27.60 -14.65
C LEU A 86 -55.19 27.60 -16.15
N ALA A 87 -56.19 27.93 -16.97
CA ALA A 87 -56.13 27.87 -18.42
C ALA A 87 -56.81 29.09 -19.08
N GLY A 88 -56.44 29.37 -20.33
CA GLY A 88 -57.01 30.44 -21.17
C GLY A 88 -55.91 31.10 -22.01
N SER A 89 -55.66 30.71 -23.26
CA SER A 89 -56.46 30.90 -24.48
C SER A 89 -56.47 32.34 -25.04
N SER A 90 -55.78 32.57 -26.17
CA SER A 90 -56.43 32.98 -27.45
C SER A 90 -55.46 33.54 -28.51
N SER A 91 -55.80 33.28 -29.78
CA SER A 91 -55.47 34.08 -30.98
C SER A 91 -54.02 34.16 -31.52
N SER A 92 -53.92 34.51 -32.81
CA SER A 92 -52.72 34.75 -33.61
C SER A 92 -53.09 35.68 -34.78
N PRO A 93 -52.13 36.45 -35.34
CA PRO A 93 -52.01 36.38 -36.80
C PRO A 93 -50.58 36.48 -37.39
N ARG A 94 -50.36 35.63 -38.40
CA ARG A 94 -49.47 35.72 -39.60
C ARG A 94 -48.39 36.83 -39.70
N GLY A 95 -47.15 36.37 -39.95
CA GLY A 95 -46.07 37.09 -40.67
C GLY A 95 -45.44 36.16 -41.74
N VAL A 96 -44.70 36.70 -42.72
CA VAL A 96 -44.35 35.98 -43.98
C VAL A 96 -42.87 36.13 -44.40
N LYS A 97 -42.25 34.99 -44.79
CA LYS A 97 -40.87 34.83 -45.33
C LYS A 97 -39.74 35.13 -44.29
N GLU A 98 -38.51 34.63 -44.42
CA GLU A 98 -37.79 34.11 -45.60
C GLU A 98 -36.88 32.88 -45.30
N LYS A 99 -36.17 32.34 -46.31
CA LYS A 99 -35.34 31.11 -46.22
C LYS A 99 -33.90 31.38 -45.76
N ARG A 100 -33.34 30.54 -44.88
CA ARG A 100 -31.92 30.10 -45.00
C ARG A 100 -31.55 28.83 -44.22
N SER A 101 -30.70 28.02 -44.86
CA SER A 101 -29.73 27.03 -44.35
C SER A 101 -30.13 26.04 -43.23
N ARG A 102 -30.21 24.75 -43.60
CA ARG A 102 -30.10 23.62 -42.65
C ARG A 102 -28.76 23.67 -41.89
N ARG A 103 -28.80 23.62 -40.56
CA ARG A 103 -27.72 23.07 -39.71
C ARG A 103 -28.36 22.25 -38.59
N TYR A 104 -28.07 20.95 -38.56
CA TYR A 104 -28.46 20.10 -37.43
C TYR A 104 -27.65 20.52 -36.20
N ARG A 105 -28.33 20.84 -35.09
CA ARG A 105 -27.74 20.87 -33.74
C ARG A 105 -28.33 19.69 -32.98
N HIS A 106 -27.56 18.62 -32.80
CA HIS A 106 -27.91 17.59 -31.84
C HIS A 106 -27.60 18.10 -30.43
N SER A 107 -28.62 18.19 -29.58
CA SER A 107 -28.42 18.26 -28.13
C SER A 107 -27.86 16.93 -27.64
N SER A 108 -26.78 16.95 -26.85
CA SER A 108 -26.11 15.73 -26.38
C SER A 108 -26.91 15.04 -25.27
N SER A 109 -27.88 14.23 -25.65
CA SER A 109 -28.67 13.37 -24.77
C SER A 109 -27.93 12.05 -24.53
N SER A 110 -26.94 12.07 -23.64
CA SER A 110 -25.99 10.97 -23.40
C SER A 110 -26.56 9.81 -22.58
N ASP A 111 -27.76 9.34 -22.93
CA ASP A 111 -28.54 8.30 -22.23
C ASP A 111 -28.97 7.15 -23.17
N LYS A 112 -28.01 6.63 -23.95
CA LYS A 112 -28.10 5.32 -24.62
C LYS A 112 -26.72 4.66 -24.69
N ASP A 113 -26.45 3.77 -23.75
CA ASP A 113 -25.71 2.51 -23.97
C ASP A 113 -25.79 1.63 -22.72
N ALA A 114 -26.90 0.88 -22.62
CA ALA A 114 -27.18 -0.05 -21.52
C ALA A 114 -27.91 -1.31 -22.03
N LEU A 115 -27.48 -1.82 -23.20
CA LEU A 115 -28.15 -2.92 -23.92
C LEU A 115 -27.15 -3.77 -24.72
N ALA A 116 -26.32 -4.55 -24.02
CA ALA A 116 -25.52 -5.62 -24.61
C ALA A 116 -25.36 -6.80 -23.62
N SER A 117 -25.49 -8.02 -24.16
CA SER A 117 -25.26 -9.34 -23.54
C SER A 117 -26.35 -9.91 -22.60
N PRO A 118 -27.04 -11.00 -23.01
CA PRO A 118 -27.88 -11.80 -22.12
C PRO A 118 -27.07 -12.93 -21.43
N GLY A 119 -27.40 -13.24 -20.17
CA GLY A 119 -26.96 -14.47 -19.51
C GLY A 119 -25.59 -14.42 -18.82
N THR A 120 -25.53 -13.78 -17.66
CA THR A 120 -24.56 -14.11 -16.58
C THR A 120 -25.33 -14.25 -15.27
N ASN A 121 -24.94 -15.22 -14.45
CA ASN A 121 -25.59 -15.45 -13.16
C ASN A 121 -25.10 -14.42 -12.13
N SER A 122 -25.86 -14.20 -11.06
CA SER A 122 -25.42 -13.31 -9.96
C SER A 122 -24.30 -13.91 -9.09
N GLY A 123 -23.73 -15.07 -9.45
CA GLY A 123 -22.74 -15.82 -8.65
C GLY A 123 -21.29 -15.82 -9.17
N ASP A 124 -21.03 -15.40 -10.42
CA ASP A 124 -19.73 -15.61 -11.06
C ASP A 124 -18.65 -14.56 -10.68
N PHE A 125 -18.94 -13.64 -9.75
CA PHE A 125 -18.07 -12.49 -9.46
C PHE A 125 -16.79 -12.84 -8.67
N ASN A 126 -16.84 -13.89 -7.85
CA ASN A 126 -15.80 -14.23 -6.86
C ASN A 126 -15.21 -15.64 -7.10
N HIS A 127 -15.04 -16.03 -8.36
CA HIS A 127 -14.53 -17.35 -8.72
C HIS A 127 -12.98 -17.39 -8.73
N PHE A 128 -12.37 -18.26 -7.92
CA PHE A 128 -10.92 -18.41 -7.79
C PHE A 128 -10.48 -19.89 -7.90
N PRO A 129 -10.51 -20.50 -9.10
CA PRO A 129 -10.22 -21.92 -9.27
C PRO A 129 -8.78 -22.29 -8.88
N GLU A 130 -7.83 -21.38 -9.14
CA GLU A 130 -6.41 -21.53 -8.77
C GLU A 130 -6.12 -21.33 -7.26
N ASP A 131 -7.14 -21.05 -6.43
CA ASP A 131 -6.96 -20.76 -5.00
C ASP A 131 -8.21 -21.07 -4.16
N PRO A 132 -8.52 -22.37 -3.93
CA PRO A 132 -9.70 -22.79 -3.17
C PRO A 132 -9.72 -22.24 -1.74
N GLU A 133 -8.56 -22.15 -1.06
CA GLU A 133 -8.48 -21.59 0.29
C GLU A 133 -9.00 -20.15 0.37
N PHE A 134 -8.62 -19.32 -0.61
CA PHE A 134 -9.10 -17.95 -0.69
C PHE A 134 -10.59 -17.90 -1.05
N TYR A 135 -11.05 -18.78 -1.94
CA TYR A 135 -12.46 -18.91 -2.28
C TYR A 135 -13.32 -19.26 -1.05
N ASP A 136 -12.89 -20.21 -0.22
CA ASP A 136 -13.57 -20.61 1.03
C ASP A 136 -13.57 -19.50 2.10
N ILE A 137 -12.60 -18.58 2.06
CA ILE A 137 -12.59 -17.37 2.89
C ILE A 137 -13.65 -16.37 2.38
N ILE A 138 -13.76 -16.17 1.07
CA ILE A 138 -14.78 -15.27 0.48
C ILE A 138 -16.19 -15.84 0.65
N GLN A 139 -16.41 -17.16 0.48
CA GLN A 139 -17.70 -17.79 0.77
C GLN A 139 -18.13 -17.55 2.22
N ARG A 140 -17.22 -17.68 3.20
CA ARG A 140 -17.54 -17.40 4.61
C ARG A 140 -17.85 -15.92 4.86
N ALA A 141 -17.20 -14.99 4.15
CA ALA A 141 -17.54 -13.57 4.20
C ALA A 141 -18.95 -13.30 3.63
N GLU A 142 -19.33 -13.96 2.55
CA GLU A 142 -20.66 -13.84 1.94
C GLU A 142 -21.74 -14.44 2.86
N GLN A 143 -21.51 -15.65 3.39
CA GLN A 143 -22.39 -16.30 4.38
C GLN A 143 -22.55 -15.46 5.66
N ALA A 144 -21.50 -14.78 6.13
CA ALA A 144 -21.56 -13.87 7.27
C ALA A 144 -22.50 -12.69 6.99
N ILE A 145 -22.34 -12.05 5.82
CA ILE A 145 -23.22 -10.96 5.37
C ILE A 145 -24.67 -11.42 5.24
N GLU A 146 -24.92 -12.60 4.66
CA GLU A 146 -26.28 -13.15 4.48
C GLU A 146 -26.96 -13.51 5.81
N SER A 147 -26.18 -13.92 6.82
CA SER A 147 -26.64 -14.18 8.19
C SER A 147 -26.70 -12.92 9.08
N GLY A 148 -26.36 -11.74 8.56
CA GLY A 148 -26.43 -10.45 9.25
C GLY A 148 -25.17 -10.04 10.02
N VAL A 149 -24.10 -10.83 9.95
CA VAL A 149 -22.78 -10.52 10.51
C VAL A 149 -22.01 -9.64 9.52
N PHE A 150 -22.34 -8.34 9.51
CA PHE A 150 -21.81 -7.40 8.51
C PHE A 150 -20.36 -6.96 8.77
N PRO A 151 -19.59 -6.66 7.70
CA PRO A 151 -18.30 -5.98 7.80
C PRO A 151 -18.37 -4.64 8.55
N GLU A 152 -17.47 -4.45 9.50
CA GLU A 152 -17.37 -3.23 10.33
C GLU A 152 -16.38 -2.24 9.74
N ARG A 153 -16.73 -0.95 9.77
CA ARG A 153 -15.89 0.11 9.20
C ARG A 153 -14.71 0.39 10.13
N ILE A 154 -13.49 0.37 9.60
CA ILE A 154 -12.30 0.77 10.36
C ILE A 154 -12.37 2.28 10.62
N SER A 155 -12.26 2.66 11.89
CA SER A 155 -12.39 4.05 12.36
C SER A 155 -11.12 4.87 12.08
N GLN A 156 -9.96 4.25 12.34
CA GLN A 156 -8.63 4.76 12.01
C GLN A 156 -8.34 4.60 10.51
N GLY A 157 -7.45 5.45 9.97
CA GLY A 157 -6.98 5.36 8.59
C GLY A 157 -7.82 6.10 7.52
N SER A 158 -7.57 5.75 6.26
CA SER A 158 -8.20 6.37 5.10
C SER A 158 -9.68 5.95 4.94
N SER A 159 -10.50 6.77 4.28
CA SER A 159 -11.91 6.44 4.08
C SER A 159 -12.09 5.22 3.17
N GLY A 160 -13.06 4.36 3.50
CA GLY A 160 -13.40 3.19 2.69
C GLY A 160 -12.57 1.94 3.00
N SER A 161 -12.42 1.58 4.29
CA SER A 161 -11.82 0.31 4.73
C SER A 161 -12.70 -0.38 5.77
N TYR A 162 -12.83 -1.70 5.67
CA TYR A 162 -13.75 -2.50 6.47
C TYR A 162 -13.09 -3.80 6.96
N PHE A 163 -13.24 -4.15 8.24
CA PHE A 163 -12.98 -5.49 8.74
C PHE A 163 -14.13 -6.41 8.34
N VAL A 164 -13.84 -7.43 7.53
CA VAL A 164 -14.80 -8.46 7.13
C VAL A 164 -14.70 -9.64 8.10
N LYS A 165 -15.87 -10.15 8.51
CA LYS A 165 -16.03 -11.20 9.51
C LYS A 165 -16.52 -12.50 8.88
N ASP A 166 -16.27 -13.61 9.55
CA ASP A 166 -16.93 -14.90 9.30
C ASP A 166 -18.27 -14.99 10.07
N PRO A 167 -19.08 -16.06 9.89
CA PRO A 167 -20.36 -16.21 10.59
C PRO A 167 -20.26 -16.35 12.11
N LYS A 168 -19.05 -16.50 12.69
CA LYS A 168 -18.80 -16.48 14.14
C LYS A 168 -18.39 -15.09 14.64
N GLY A 169 -18.32 -14.09 13.76
CA GLY A 169 -17.88 -12.74 14.07
C GLY A 169 -16.36 -12.55 14.10
N LYS A 170 -15.56 -13.59 13.78
CA LYS A 170 -14.10 -13.48 13.73
C LYS A 170 -13.68 -12.70 12.49
N ILE A 171 -12.75 -11.74 12.64
CA ILE A 171 -12.19 -11.00 11.51
C ILE A 171 -11.35 -11.94 10.63
N ILE A 172 -11.65 -11.99 9.34
CA ILE A 172 -10.98 -12.84 8.34
C ILE A 172 -10.30 -12.04 7.22
N GLY A 173 -10.64 -10.77 7.05
CA GLY A 173 -10.00 -9.92 6.04
C GLY A 173 -10.27 -8.43 6.20
N VAL A 174 -9.52 -7.63 5.46
CA VAL A 174 -9.74 -6.19 5.27
C VAL A 174 -10.21 -5.95 3.85
N PHE A 175 -11.38 -5.33 3.69
CA PHE A 175 -11.95 -4.99 2.39
C PHE A 175 -11.93 -3.48 2.14
N LYS A 176 -11.39 -3.08 0.98
CA LYS A 176 -11.26 -1.68 0.54
C LYS A 176 -12.02 -1.47 -0.78
N PRO A 177 -13.31 -1.08 -0.75
CA PRO A 177 -14.11 -0.90 -1.97
C PRO A 177 -13.65 0.32 -2.77
N LYS A 178 -13.29 0.10 -4.05
CA LYS A 178 -12.82 1.11 -5.02
C LYS A 178 -13.62 2.42 -4.96
N SER A 179 -14.95 2.31 -4.90
CA SER A 179 -15.87 3.45 -4.90
C SER A 179 -15.65 4.45 -3.76
N GLU A 180 -15.07 4.02 -2.64
CA GLU A 180 -14.92 4.80 -1.40
C GLU A 180 -13.49 5.29 -1.15
N GLU A 181 -12.53 4.91 -2.01
CA GLU A 181 -11.13 5.35 -1.98
C GLU A 181 -11.00 6.89 -1.85
N PRO A 182 -9.84 7.44 -1.45
CA PRO A 182 -9.59 8.88 -1.37
C PRO A 182 -10.04 9.72 -2.59
N TYR A 183 -10.08 9.15 -3.80
CA TYR A 183 -10.58 9.78 -5.04
C TYR A 183 -11.82 9.10 -5.64
N GLY A 184 -12.39 8.13 -4.93
CA GLY A 184 -13.63 7.44 -5.29
C GLY A 184 -14.84 8.38 -5.21
N HIS A 185 -15.82 8.13 -6.07
CA HIS A 185 -17.02 8.97 -6.19
C HIS A 185 -18.00 8.84 -5.01
N LEU A 186 -17.82 7.84 -4.15
CA LEU A 186 -18.58 7.58 -2.92
C LEU A 186 -17.69 7.73 -1.65
N ASN A 187 -16.61 8.51 -1.71
CA ASN A 187 -15.73 8.74 -0.55
C ASN A 187 -16.48 9.48 0.58
N PRO A 188 -16.70 8.88 1.77
CA PRO A 188 -17.44 9.52 2.86
C PRO A 188 -16.70 10.67 3.56
N LYS A 189 -15.39 10.89 3.30
CA LYS A 189 -14.63 12.05 3.80
C LYS A 189 -14.62 13.15 2.72
N TRP A 190 -15.75 13.86 2.57
CA TRP A 190 -16.05 14.86 1.52
C TRP A 190 -14.98 15.97 1.38
N THR A 191 -14.25 16.28 2.45
CA THR A 191 -13.13 17.25 2.45
C THR A 191 -12.07 16.97 1.39
N LYS A 192 -11.79 15.71 1.03
CA LYS A 192 -10.84 15.39 -0.06
C LYS A 192 -11.34 15.80 -1.45
N TYR A 193 -12.66 15.85 -1.67
CA TYR A 193 -13.25 16.39 -2.91
C TYR A 193 -13.11 17.92 -2.96
N PHE A 194 -13.36 18.62 -1.84
CA PHE A 194 -13.16 20.07 -1.73
C PHE A 194 -11.70 20.48 -1.97
N HIS A 195 -10.74 19.77 -1.37
CA HIS A 195 -9.31 20.01 -1.59
C HIS A 195 -8.87 19.82 -3.06
N LYS A 196 -9.45 18.84 -3.76
CA LYS A 196 -9.22 18.60 -5.19
C LYS A 196 -9.71 19.77 -6.07
N LEU A 197 -10.74 20.49 -5.63
CA LEU A 197 -11.32 21.61 -6.37
C LEU A 197 -10.55 22.93 -6.14
N CYS A 198 -10.05 23.17 -4.93
CA CYS A 198 -9.40 24.44 -4.57
C CYS A 198 -7.89 24.52 -4.87
N CYS A 199 -7.12 23.43 -4.77
CA CYS A 199 -5.67 23.45 -5.02
C CYS A 199 -5.16 22.19 -5.76
N PRO A 200 -5.42 22.08 -7.09
CA PRO A 200 -5.11 20.88 -7.88
C PRO A 200 -3.61 20.53 -7.97
N CYS A 201 -2.70 21.48 -7.72
CA CYS A 201 -1.26 21.24 -7.64
C CYS A 201 -0.79 20.70 -6.27
N CYS A 202 -1.56 20.92 -5.19
CA CYS A 202 -1.15 20.59 -3.82
C CYS A 202 -1.69 19.22 -3.37
N PHE A 203 -2.86 18.80 -3.85
CA PHE A 203 -3.58 17.64 -3.30
C PHE A 203 -3.59 16.41 -4.22
N GLY A 204 -2.59 15.55 -4.02
CA GLY A 204 -2.58 14.19 -4.54
C GLY A 204 -1.18 13.67 -4.84
N ARG A 205 -1.09 12.35 -5.04
CA ARG A 205 0.13 11.69 -5.48
C ARG A 205 0.20 11.75 -7.01
N GLY A 206 0.71 12.86 -7.55
CA GLY A 206 0.75 13.17 -9.00
C GLY A 206 1.62 12.26 -9.87
N CYS A 207 2.13 11.17 -9.31
CA CYS A 207 2.81 10.06 -9.98
C CYS A 207 1.97 8.76 -10.00
N LEU A 208 0.83 8.72 -9.30
CA LEU A 208 -0.11 7.58 -9.26
C LEU A 208 -1.33 7.83 -10.16
N LEU A 209 -1.94 6.75 -10.65
CA LEU A 209 -3.26 6.81 -11.29
C LEU A 209 -4.35 6.92 -10.21
N PRO A 210 -5.38 7.77 -10.39
CA PRO A 210 -6.43 7.93 -9.41
C PRO A 210 -7.39 6.74 -9.41
N ASN A 211 -7.95 6.42 -8.24
CA ASN A 211 -9.06 5.47 -8.10
C ASN A 211 -8.70 4.05 -8.60
N GLN A 212 -7.48 3.60 -8.31
CA GLN A 212 -6.95 2.26 -8.61
C GLN A 212 -6.18 1.66 -7.41
N GLY A 213 -6.38 2.18 -6.19
CA GLY A 213 -5.68 1.70 -5.00
C GLY A 213 -5.95 0.23 -4.70
N TYR A 214 -7.18 -0.22 -4.96
CA TYR A 214 -7.55 -1.63 -4.85
C TYR A 214 -6.77 -2.57 -5.82
N LEU A 215 -6.35 -2.09 -6.99
CA LEU A 215 -5.44 -2.84 -7.87
C LEU A 215 -4.03 -2.87 -7.30
N SER A 216 -3.52 -1.73 -6.81
CA SER A 216 -2.20 -1.64 -6.19
C SER A 216 -2.03 -2.61 -5.00
N GLU A 217 -3.09 -2.80 -4.21
CA GLU A 217 -3.14 -3.80 -3.13
C GLU A 217 -3.03 -5.25 -3.64
N ALA A 218 -3.86 -5.65 -4.60
CA ALA A 218 -3.84 -7.00 -5.17
C ALA A 218 -2.54 -7.28 -5.95
N ALA A 219 -2.03 -6.27 -6.65
CA ALA A 219 -0.79 -6.33 -7.41
C ALA A 219 0.45 -6.48 -6.53
N ALA A 220 0.47 -5.86 -5.34
CA ALA A 220 1.53 -6.10 -4.36
C ALA A 220 1.56 -7.57 -3.89
N SER A 221 0.39 -8.16 -3.63
CA SER A 221 0.29 -9.60 -3.29
C SER A 221 0.70 -10.52 -4.45
N LEU A 222 0.46 -10.10 -5.71
CA LEU A 222 0.91 -10.83 -6.89
C LEU A 222 2.44 -10.78 -7.04
N VAL A 223 3.04 -9.59 -6.90
CA VAL A 223 4.50 -9.40 -6.93
C VAL A 223 5.18 -10.18 -5.81
N ASP A 224 4.65 -10.14 -4.59
CA ASP A 224 5.11 -10.95 -3.46
C ASP A 224 5.10 -12.45 -3.78
N THR A 225 3.98 -12.96 -4.30
CA THR A 225 3.80 -14.37 -4.64
C THR A 225 4.76 -14.82 -5.73
N LYS A 226 4.88 -14.05 -6.83
CA LYS A 226 5.75 -14.40 -7.98
C LYS A 226 7.24 -14.32 -7.63
N LEU A 227 7.63 -13.46 -6.67
CA LEU A 227 8.99 -13.40 -6.11
C LEU A 227 9.21 -14.32 -4.89
N CYS A 228 8.15 -14.99 -4.40
CA CYS A 228 8.10 -15.80 -3.19
C CYS A 228 8.66 -15.10 -1.94
N LEU A 229 8.30 -13.81 -1.74
CA LEU A 229 8.77 -13.00 -0.62
C LEU A 229 8.09 -13.43 0.70
N GLY A 230 6.78 -13.66 0.67
CA GLY A 230 5.99 -14.16 1.79
C GLY A 230 5.72 -13.10 2.87
N VAL A 231 5.67 -11.82 2.51
CA VAL A 231 5.43 -10.71 3.45
C VAL A 231 4.09 -10.00 3.21
N VAL A 232 3.49 -10.03 2.02
CA VAL A 232 2.14 -9.47 1.78
C VAL A 232 1.07 -10.52 2.15
N PRO A 233 0.13 -10.22 3.07
CA PRO A 233 -1.02 -11.10 3.30
C PRO A 233 -1.85 -11.25 2.01
N LYS A 234 -2.16 -12.49 1.61
CA LYS A 234 -2.81 -12.85 0.33
C LYS A 234 -3.97 -11.87 0.02
N THR A 235 -3.86 -11.12 -1.08
CA THR A 235 -4.79 -10.04 -1.43
C THR A 235 -5.28 -10.18 -2.86
N LYS A 236 -6.59 -10.16 -3.09
CA LYS A 236 -7.19 -10.23 -4.44
C LYS A 236 -8.29 -9.19 -4.65
N VAL A 237 -8.67 -9.00 -5.91
CA VAL A 237 -9.86 -8.22 -6.29
C VAL A 237 -11.11 -9.07 -6.02
N VAL A 238 -12.06 -8.54 -5.26
CA VAL A 238 -13.28 -9.21 -4.81
C VAL A 238 -14.49 -8.26 -4.93
N TYR A 239 -15.67 -8.83 -5.15
CA TYR A 239 -16.95 -8.11 -5.19
C TYR A 239 -17.80 -8.44 -3.96
N LEU A 240 -18.02 -7.49 -3.05
CA LEU A 240 -18.90 -7.66 -1.88
C LEU A 240 -20.06 -6.65 -1.87
N ALA A 241 -21.19 -7.03 -1.29
CA ALA A 241 -22.32 -6.14 -1.02
C ALA A 241 -22.74 -6.26 0.45
N SER A 242 -22.72 -5.17 1.23
CA SER A 242 -23.12 -5.14 2.64
C SER A 242 -23.89 -3.87 2.96
N GLU A 243 -24.87 -3.92 3.86
CA GLU A 243 -25.62 -2.73 4.29
C GLU A 243 -24.75 -1.69 5.02
N THR A 244 -23.54 -2.08 5.49
CA THR A 244 -22.55 -1.21 6.13
C THR A 244 -21.67 -0.41 5.15
N PHE A 245 -21.64 -0.76 3.86
CA PHE A 245 -20.86 -0.03 2.86
C PHE A 245 -21.55 1.29 2.43
N HIS A 246 -20.78 2.29 1.98
CA HIS A 246 -21.34 3.60 1.64
C HIS A 246 -21.99 3.60 0.24
N TYR A 247 -23.32 3.55 0.20
CA TYR A 247 -24.12 3.60 -1.04
C TYR A 247 -24.96 4.88 -1.11
N ASN A 248 -25.15 5.37 -2.33
CA ASN A 248 -26.07 6.47 -2.63
C ASN A 248 -27.50 6.17 -2.17
N ALA A 249 -28.23 7.22 -1.80
CA ALA A 249 -29.64 7.13 -1.42
C ALA A 249 -30.50 6.43 -2.49
N ILE A 250 -30.21 6.67 -3.77
CA ILE A 250 -30.87 6.02 -4.92
C ILE A 250 -30.71 4.49 -4.88
N ASP A 251 -29.52 3.98 -4.56
CA ASP A 251 -29.26 2.54 -4.56
C ASP A 251 -29.84 1.86 -3.32
N ARG A 252 -29.82 2.52 -2.16
CA ARG A 252 -30.55 2.08 -0.95
C ARG A 252 -32.07 2.09 -1.15
N ALA A 253 -32.62 3.08 -1.88
CA ALA A 253 -34.04 3.10 -2.23
C ALA A 253 -34.41 1.97 -3.22
N LYS A 254 -33.59 1.77 -4.26
CA LYS A 254 -33.78 0.68 -5.24
C LYS A 254 -33.69 -0.71 -4.61
N SER A 255 -32.76 -0.95 -3.68
CA SER A 255 -32.63 -2.25 -3.00
C SER A 255 -33.85 -2.54 -2.11
N ARG A 256 -34.28 -1.56 -1.30
CA ARG A 256 -35.50 -1.64 -0.47
C ARG A 256 -36.75 -1.89 -1.32
N GLY A 257 -36.96 -1.11 -2.38
CA GLY A 257 -38.11 -1.25 -3.27
C GLY A 257 -38.18 -2.62 -3.96
N LYS A 258 -37.03 -3.16 -4.41
CA LYS A 258 -36.95 -4.52 -4.97
C LYS A 258 -37.24 -5.61 -3.94
N LYS A 259 -36.72 -5.48 -2.71
CA LYS A 259 -36.95 -6.43 -1.61
C LYS A 259 -38.43 -6.47 -1.24
N TYR A 260 -39.05 -5.30 -1.01
CA TYR A 260 -40.49 -5.17 -0.77
C TYR A 260 -41.33 -5.77 -1.92
N ALA A 261 -40.98 -5.50 -3.18
CA ALA A 261 -41.69 -6.04 -4.34
C ALA A 261 -41.50 -7.57 -4.50
N LEU A 262 -40.41 -8.16 -4.00
CA LEU A 262 -40.25 -9.62 -3.90
C LEU A 262 -41.13 -10.23 -2.81
N GLU A 263 -41.14 -9.61 -1.63
CA GLU A 263 -41.93 -10.06 -0.47
C GLU A 263 -43.44 -9.94 -0.70
N LYS A 264 -43.90 -8.83 -1.29
CA LYS A 264 -45.33 -8.56 -1.49
C LYS A 264 -45.89 -9.05 -2.83
N VAL A 265 -45.08 -9.09 -3.89
CA VAL A 265 -45.53 -9.52 -5.23
C VAL A 265 -44.48 -10.45 -5.88
N PRO A 266 -44.35 -11.72 -5.44
CA PRO A 266 -43.33 -12.64 -5.96
C PRO A 266 -43.33 -12.80 -7.50
N LYS A 267 -44.48 -12.66 -8.17
CA LYS A 267 -44.61 -12.67 -9.65
C LYS A 267 -43.98 -11.44 -10.35
N VAL A 268 -43.66 -10.38 -9.61
CA VAL A 268 -42.87 -9.23 -10.05
C VAL A 268 -41.44 -9.37 -9.53
N GLY A 269 -41.27 -9.70 -8.25
CA GLY A 269 -39.94 -9.90 -7.64
C GLY A 269 -39.04 -10.88 -8.39
N ARG A 270 -39.56 -12.03 -8.82
CA ARG A 270 -38.82 -13.04 -9.61
C ARG A 270 -38.37 -12.56 -11.00
N ARG A 271 -38.81 -11.38 -11.46
CA ARG A 271 -38.32 -10.74 -12.70
C ARG A 271 -37.14 -9.78 -12.45
N PHE A 272 -36.77 -9.51 -11.20
CA PHE A 272 -35.52 -8.81 -10.92
C PHE A 272 -34.35 -9.79 -10.97
N HIS A 273 -33.49 -9.63 -12.00
CA HIS A 273 -32.24 -10.37 -12.15
C HIS A 273 -31.31 -10.26 -10.93
N ARG A 274 -31.51 -9.26 -10.06
CA ARG A 274 -30.79 -9.10 -8.80
C ARG A 274 -31.59 -8.25 -7.79
N VAL A 275 -31.71 -8.74 -6.56
CA VAL A 275 -32.31 -8.08 -5.39
C VAL A 275 -31.17 -7.74 -4.40
N GLY A 276 -31.38 -6.77 -3.50
CA GLY A 276 -30.33 -6.25 -2.61
C GLY A 276 -29.46 -5.14 -3.22
N LEU A 277 -28.39 -4.76 -2.53
CA LEU A 277 -27.46 -3.67 -2.89
C LEU A 277 -26.47 -4.10 -4.01
N PRO A 278 -25.99 -3.19 -4.88
CA PRO A 278 -25.02 -3.53 -5.92
C PRO A 278 -23.66 -3.97 -5.31
N PRO A 279 -22.94 -4.96 -5.86
CA PRO A 279 -21.62 -5.32 -5.34
C PRO A 279 -20.64 -4.19 -5.61
N LYS A 280 -19.78 -3.89 -4.63
CA LYS A 280 -18.63 -3.02 -4.80
C LYS A 280 -17.44 -3.91 -5.13
N VAL A 281 -16.71 -3.56 -6.19
CA VAL A 281 -15.36 -4.08 -6.42
C VAL A 281 -14.40 -3.44 -5.44
N GLY A 282 -13.46 -4.20 -4.90
CA GLY A 282 -12.41 -3.73 -4.00
C GLY A 282 -11.31 -4.76 -3.83
N SER A 283 -10.29 -4.43 -3.04
CA SER A 283 -9.29 -5.41 -2.61
C SER A 283 -9.77 -6.06 -1.32
N PHE A 284 -9.62 -7.38 -1.24
CA PHE A 284 -9.79 -8.16 -0.03
C PHE A 284 -8.43 -8.74 0.35
N GLN A 285 -7.88 -8.28 1.46
CA GLN A 285 -6.61 -8.73 2.04
C GLN A 285 -6.90 -9.65 3.22
N LEU A 286 -6.24 -10.80 3.32
CA LEU A 286 -6.41 -11.68 4.50
C LEU A 286 -5.94 -10.96 5.78
N PHE A 287 -6.70 -11.14 6.86
CA PHE A 287 -6.34 -10.60 8.17
C PHE A 287 -5.22 -11.44 8.80
N VAL A 288 -4.34 -10.80 9.59
CA VAL A 288 -3.19 -11.46 10.23
C VAL A 288 -3.19 -11.27 11.74
N GLU A 289 -3.17 -12.37 12.48
CA GLU A 289 -3.33 -12.41 13.93
C GLU A 289 -1.99 -12.40 14.68
N GLY A 290 -1.94 -11.71 15.82
CA GLY A 290 -0.73 -11.58 16.65
C GLY A 290 0.29 -10.53 16.16
N TYR A 291 -0.01 -9.80 15.09
CA TYR A 291 0.83 -8.73 14.55
C TYR A 291 0.57 -7.37 15.25
N ARG A 292 1.60 -6.52 15.33
CA ARG A 292 1.51 -5.11 15.73
C ARG A 292 2.34 -4.24 14.79
N GLU A 293 2.08 -2.93 14.76
CA GLU A 293 2.88 -1.95 14.00
C GLU A 293 4.39 -2.15 14.21
N ALA A 294 5.18 -2.05 13.16
CA ALA A 294 6.62 -2.27 13.26
C ALA A 294 7.30 -1.23 14.17
N ASP A 295 6.81 0.01 14.17
CA ASP A 295 7.25 1.07 15.07
C ASP A 295 7.17 0.69 16.58
N TYR A 296 6.12 -0.01 17.01
CA TYR A 296 5.99 -0.52 18.37
C TYR A 296 7.12 -1.50 18.72
N TRP A 297 7.40 -2.45 17.83
CA TRP A 297 8.39 -3.48 18.05
C TRP A 297 9.83 -2.97 17.92
N LEU A 298 10.10 -2.09 16.95
CA LEU A 298 11.42 -1.47 16.75
C LEU A 298 11.86 -0.68 18.00
N ARG A 299 10.97 0.13 18.59
CA ARG A 299 11.24 0.81 19.88
C ARG A 299 11.54 -0.17 21.01
N ARG A 300 10.86 -1.32 21.07
CA ARG A 300 11.16 -2.36 22.06
C ARG A 300 12.54 -2.97 21.81
N PHE A 301 12.91 -3.25 20.56
CA PHE A 301 14.20 -3.83 20.20
C PHE A 301 15.40 -2.88 20.36
N GLU A 302 15.17 -1.56 20.44
CA GLU A 302 16.19 -0.58 20.83
C GLU A 302 16.51 -0.63 22.35
N ALA A 303 15.53 -1.00 23.18
CA ALA A 303 15.71 -1.14 24.64
C ALA A 303 16.06 -2.57 25.08
N GLU A 304 15.48 -3.58 24.41
CA GLU A 304 15.64 -5.01 24.64
C GLU A 304 16.15 -5.68 23.34
N PRO A 305 17.48 -5.67 23.07
CA PRO A 305 18.03 -6.19 21.82
C PRO A 305 17.69 -7.67 21.58
N LEU A 306 17.22 -7.97 20.36
CA LEU A 306 16.85 -9.33 19.95
C LEU A 306 18.04 -10.30 20.02
N PRO A 307 17.81 -11.57 20.43
CA PRO A 307 18.78 -12.65 20.26
C PRO A 307 19.25 -12.79 18.80
N GLU A 308 20.52 -13.14 18.59
CA GLU A 308 21.20 -13.05 17.29
C GLU A 308 20.53 -13.87 16.17
N ASN A 309 19.92 -15.01 16.49
CA ASN A 309 19.11 -15.80 15.55
C ASN A 309 17.84 -15.05 15.11
N ILE A 310 17.11 -14.45 16.05
CA ILE A 310 15.88 -13.68 15.78
C ILE A 310 16.21 -12.38 15.05
N ARG A 311 17.33 -11.73 15.40
CA ARG A 311 17.84 -10.55 14.71
C ARG A 311 18.17 -10.83 13.23
N LYS A 312 18.71 -12.02 12.93
CA LYS A 312 18.91 -12.50 11.55
C LYS A 312 17.60 -12.81 10.82
N GLN A 313 16.64 -13.48 11.46
CA GLN A 313 15.30 -13.71 10.89
C GLN A 313 14.63 -12.37 10.54
N LEU A 314 14.65 -11.39 11.45
CA LEU A 314 14.10 -10.05 11.23
C LEU A 314 14.77 -9.33 10.06
N GLN A 315 16.10 -9.46 9.92
CA GLN A 315 16.84 -8.88 8.80
C GLN A 315 16.44 -9.51 7.45
N SER A 316 16.29 -10.85 7.37
CA SER A 316 15.79 -11.53 6.16
C SER A 316 14.35 -11.11 5.80
N GLN A 317 13.46 -11.06 6.79
CA GLN A 317 12.09 -10.54 6.62
C GLN A 317 12.08 -9.08 6.15
N PHE A 318 12.97 -8.24 6.69
CA PHE A 318 13.10 -6.83 6.32
C PHE A 318 13.62 -6.65 4.89
N GLU A 319 14.59 -7.45 4.47
CA GLU A 319 15.10 -7.43 3.09
C GLU A 319 14.04 -7.84 2.08
N ARG A 320 13.16 -8.80 2.41
CA ARG A 320 11.99 -9.17 1.60
C ARG A 320 10.99 -8.00 1.46
N LEU A 321 10.71 -7.27 2.55
CA LEU A 321 9.91 -6.03 2.52
C LEU A 321 10.54 -4.95 1.63
N VAL A 322 11.87 -4.76 1.73
CA VAL A 322 12.63 -3.82 0.88
C VAL A 322 12.51 -4.18 -0.59
N VAL A 323 12.69 -5.46 -0.95
CA VAL A 323 12.55 -5.95 -2.33
C VAL A 323 11.15 -5.64 -2.89
N LEU A 324 10.09 -5.98 -2.14
CA LEU A 324 8.71 -5.67 -2.50
C LEU A 324 8.54 -4.17 -2.79
N ASP A 325 8.79 -3.33 -1.78
CA ASP A 325 8.55 -1.88 -1.84
C ASP A 325 9.33 -1.19 -2.94
N TYR A 326 10.57 -1.64 -3.20
CA TYR A 326 11.40 -1.08 -4.25
C TYR A 326 10.87 -1.45 -5.64
N VAL A 327 10.55 -2.73 -5.89
CA VAL A 327 10.01 -3.21 -7.17
C VAL A 327 8.70 -2.52 -7.52
N ILE A 328 7.72 -2.50 -6.60
CA ILE A 328 6.42 -1.85 -6.84
C ILE A 328 6.50 -0.31 -6.78
N ARG A 329 7.66 0.24 -6.42
CA ARG A 329 7.88 1.62 -5.98
C ARG A 329 6.74 2.15 -5.10
N ASN A 330 6.58 1.51 -3.94
CA ASN A 330 5.66 2.01 -2.93
C ASN A 330 5.99 3.46 -2.58
N THR A 331 4.96 4.29 -2.41
CA THR A 331 5.11 5.71 -2.10
C THR A 331 4.63 6.08 -0.69
N ASP A 332 4.04 5.13 0.06
CA ASP A 332 3.43 5.39 1.39
C ASP A 332 3.81 4.39 2.49
N ARG A 333 4.97 3.74 2.40
CA ARG A 333 5.50 2.93 3.51
C ARG A 333 6.06 3.80 4.63
N GLY A 334 5.25 4.14 5.62
CA GLY A 334 5.66 4.50 6.98
C GLY A 334 5.96 3.26 7.84
N ASN A 335 6.34 3.43 9.12
CA ASN A 335 6.60 2.31 10.05
C ASN A 335 5.36 1.84 10.84
N ASP A 336 4.26 2.56 10.65
CA ASP A 336 2.86 2.18 10.90
C ASP A 336 2.35 1.19 9.83
N ASN A 337 2.70 1.44 8.56
CA ASN A 337 2.19 0.70 7.40
C ASN A 337 2.92 -0.63 7.11
N TRP A 338 3.66 -1.19 8.07
CA TRP A 338 4.05 -2.61 8.08
C TRP A 338 4.04 -3.12 9.51
N LEU A 339 3.73 -4.40 9.66
CA LEU A 339 3.56 -5.02 10.97
C LEU A 339 4.66 -6.04 11.24
N ILE A 340 4.99 -6.24 12.51
CA ILE A 340 5.82 -7.33 13.01
C ILE A 340 4.96 -8.22 13.93
N LYS A 341 5.05 -9.53 13.75
CA LYS A 341 4.69 -10.54 14.76
C LYS A 341 5.99 -11.10 15.33
N TYR A 342 6.10 -11.13 16.65
CA TYR A 342 7.19 -11.78 17.36
C TYR A 342 6.59 -12.51 18.57
N GLU A 343 6.85 -13.80 18.67
CA GLU A 343 6.44 -14.66 19.79
C GLU A 343 7.66 -14.93 20.67
N THR A 344 7.61 -14.44 21.91
CA THR A 344 8.65 -14.65 22.93
C THR A 344 8.47 -16.03 23.59
N PRO A 345 9.56 -16.79 23.80
CA PRO A 345 9.47 -18.09 24.46
C PRO A 345 9.18 -17.86 25.96
N GLY A 346 7.96 -18.19 26.39
CA GLY A 346 7.50 -18.06 27.78
C GLY A 346 6.34 -17.09 28.03
N GLU A 347 5.88 -16.30 27.05
CA GLU A 347 4.62 -15.52 27.17
C GLU A 347 3.37 -16.34 26.76
N GLY A 348 3.52 -17.66 26.63
CA GLY A 348 2.62 -18.52 25.84
C GLY A 348 1.98 -19.72 26.55
N GLU A 349 1.94 -19.76 27.89
CA GLU A 349 1.11 -20.73 28.63
C GLU A 349 0.75 -20.19 30.03
N GLY A 350 -0.51 -20.36 30.44
CA GLY A 350 -0.96 -20.07 31.80
C GLY A 350 -0.64 -21.24 32.75
N GLU A 351 -0.76 -21.00 34.06
CA GLU A 351 -0.41 -21.99 35.09
C GLU A 351 -1.37 -23.21 35.12
N GLU A 352 -1.19 -24.20 34.23
CA GLU A 352 -1.91 -25.48 34.34
C GLU A 352 -1.05 -26.70 33.93
N GLN A 353 -1.03 -27.71 34.82
CA GLN A 353 -0.41 -29.04 34.70
C GLN A 353 1.07 -29.17 34.28
N LYS A 354 1.92 -29.58 35.23
CA LYS A 354 3.19 -30.28 34.94
C LYS A 354 2.97 -31.74 34.54
N ASP A 355 4.05 -32.34 34.03
CA ASP A 355 4.33 -33.78 33.88
C ASP A 355 3.91 -34.45 32.55
N ALA A 356 4.68 -34.15 31.49
CA ALA A 356 4.87 -35.05 30.35
C ALA A 356 6.31 -34.99 29.80
N GLU A 357 6.74 -36.15 29.31
CA GLU A 357 8.03 -36.57 28.71
C GLU A 357 8.76 -35.55 27.81
N TRP A 358 10.09 -35.41 27.96
CA TRP A 358 10.95 -34.50 27.19
C TRP A 358 11.08 -34.89 25.71
N THR A 359 10.13 -34.45 24.88
CA THR A 359 10.14 -34.69 23.43
C THR A 359 10.27 -33.37 22.65
N GLU A 360 11.50 -33.00 22.31
CA GLU A 360 11.97 -32.11 21.21
C GLU A 360 11.17 -30.85 20.78
N ASN A 361 10.26 -30.33 21.62
CA ASN A 361 9.59 -29.05 21.38
C ASN A 361 10.54 -27.86 21.63
N ILE A 362 11.49 -27.67 20.71
CA ILE A 362 12.12 -26.36 20.52
C ILE A 362 11.01 -25.44 19.99
N GLN A 363 10.41 -24.66 20.90
CA GLN A 363 9.38 -23.69 20.58
C GLN A 363 10.03 -22.48 19.88
N ASP A 364 10.40 -22.71 18.61
CA ASP A 364 11.20 -21.83 17.77
C ASP A 364 10.57 -20.43 17.72
N SER A 365 11.16 -19.51 18.48
CA SER A 365 10.69 -18.13 18.58
C SER A 365 10.78 -17.52 17.19
N CYS A 366 9.63 -17.15 16.62
CA CYS A 366 9.54 -16.78 15.22
C CYS A 366 9.19 -15.30 15.08
N ILE A 367 9.95 -14.58 14.24
CA ILE A 367 9.65 -13.19 13.89
C ILE A 367 9.27 -13.09 12.41
N LYS A 368 8.13 -12.45 12.12
CA LYS A 368 7.56 -12.32 10.77
C LYS A 368 7.10 -10.89 10.50
N ILE A 369 7.20 -10.46 9.25
CA ILE A 369 6.71 -9.16 8.78
C ILE A 369 5.44 -9.33 7.94
N ALA A 370 4.47 -8.43 8.13
CA ALA A 370 3.32 -8.29 7.24
C ALA A 370 3.29 -6.89 6.57
N ALA A 371 3.39 -6.87 5.24
CA ALA A 371 3.36 -5.69 4.39
C ALA A 371 1.91 -5.34 3.99
N ILE A 372 1.27 -4.49 4.78
CA ILE A 372 -0.13 -4.04 4.60
C ILE A 372 -0.22 -2.70 3.84
N ASP A 373 -1.45 -2.22 3.59
CA ASP A 373 -1.76 -0.90 2.97
C ASP A 373 -0.91 -0.54 1.73
N ASN A 374 -0.81 -1.48 0.78
CA ASN A 374 -0.02 -1.33 -0.44
C ASN A 374 -0.76 -0.54 -1.54
N GLY A 375 -1.85 0.15 -1.21
CA GLY A 375 -2.75 0.84 -2.14
C GLY A 375 -2.18 2.06 -2.85
N LEU A 376 -0.93 2.46 -2.58
CA LEU A 376 -0.29 3.67 -3.09
C LEU A 376 1.10 3.39 -3.70
N ALA A 377 1.17 2.32 -4.49
CA ALA A 377 2.32 1.88 -5.27
C ALA A 377 2.03 1.92 -6.80
N PHE A 378 2.90 1.33 -7.61
CA PHE A 378 2.83 1.30 -9.08
C PHE A 378 2.68 2.69 -9.74
N PRO A 379 3.59 3.65 -9.48
CA PRO A 379 3.54 4.97 -10.10
C PRO A 379 3.90 4.95 -11.59
N PHE A 380 3.22 5.76 -12.41
CA PHE A 380 3.48 5.91 -13.85
C PHE A 380 4.68 6.82 -14.17
N LYS A 381 5.29 7.44 -13.17
CA LYS A 381 6.57 8.16 -13.26
C LYS A 381 7.26 8.15 -11.90
N HIS A 382 8.57 8.38 -11.84
CA HIS A 382 9.21 8.68 -10.56
C HIS A 382 8.64 9.97 -9.94
N PRO A 383 8.54 10.08 -8.59
CA PRO A 383 8.04 11.30 -7.94
C PRO A 383 8.90 12.52 -8.22
N ASP A 384 8.29 13.68 -8.44
CA ASP A 384 9.01 14.94 -8.63
C ASP A 384 9.79 15.33 -7.35
N GLU A 385 10.93 16.02 -7.48
CA GLU A 385 11.85 16.26 -6.35
C GLU A 385 11.21 16.98 -5.16
N TRP A 386 10.30 17.93 -5.41
CA TRP A 386 9.54 18.65 -4.38
C TRP A 386 8.57 17.76 -3.57
N ARG A 387 8.42 16.48 -3.95
CA ARG A 387 7.54 15.52 -3.28
C ARG A 387 8.08 14.08 -3.41
N ALA A 388 9.28 13.87 -2.89
CA ALA A 388 10.10 12.69 -3.14
C ALA A 388 9.51 11.31 -2.78
N TYR A 389 8.52 11.25 -1.88
CA TYR A 389 7.93 10.02 -1.31
C TYR A 389 9.00 8.98 -0.90
N PRO A 390 9.73 9.24 0.19
CA PRO A 390 10.78 8.33 0.66
C PRO A 390 10.19 7.01 1.20
N PHE A 391 11.01 5.97 1.26
CA PHE A 391 10.72 4.77 2.02
C PHE A 391 11.16 5.01 3.47
N HIS A 392 10.25 5.00 4.46
CA HIS A 392 10.62 5.38 5.82
C HIS A 392 11.57 4.36 6.50
N TRP A 393 11.54 3.10 6.06
CA TRP A 393 12.51 2.10 6.49
C TRP A 393 13.97 2.42 6.12
N ALA A 394 14.23 3.32 5.16
CA ALA A 394 15.59 3.65 4.73
C ALA A 394 16.43 4.38 5.81
N TRP A 395 15.77 4.96 6.83
CA TRP A 395 16.45 5.56 7.98
C TRP A 395 16.75 4.58 9.11
N LEU A 396 16.21 3.36 9.08
CA LEU A 396 16.40 2.36 10.13
C LEU A 396 17.83 1.77 10.08
N PRO A 397 18.40 1.34 11.23
CA PRO A 397 19.70 0.67 11.26
C PRO A 397 19.80 -0.54 10.31
N GLN A 398 18.72 -1.31 10.19
CA GLN A 398 18.58 -2.48 9.32
C GLN A 398 18.83 -2.15 7.83
N ALA A 399 18.50 -0.93 7.39
CA ALA A 399 18.73 -0.49 6.01
C ALA A 399 20.21 -0.23 5.68
N LYS A 400 21.09 -0.17 6.68
CA LYS A 400 22.54 -0.02 6.49
C LYS A 400 23.25 -1.36 6.27
N VAL A 401 22.62 -2.47 6.62
CA VAL A 401 23.15 -3.84 6.46
C VAL A 401 23.11 -4.22 4.97
N PRO A 402 24.20 -4.76 4.38
CA PRO A 402 24.18 -5.34 3.03
C PRO A 402 23.14 -6.45 2.87
N PHE A 403 22.53 -6.58 1.68
CA PHE A 403 21.60 -7.68 1.41
C PHE A 403 22.26 -9.04 1.66
N SER A 404 21.60 -9.88 2.47
CA SER A 404 22.04 -11.23 2.80
C SER A 404 22.12 -12.13 1.56
N GLN A 405 22.95 -13.17 1.65
CA GLN A 405 23.05 -14.17 0.58
C GLN A 405 21.73 -14.91 0.34
N GLU A 406 20.93 -15.14 1.40
CA GLU A 406 19.58 -15.71 1.32
C GLU A 406 18.67 -14.88 0.39
N THR A 407 18.58 -13.55 0.63
CA THR A 407 17.78 -12.66 -0.23
C THR A 407 18.32 -12.63 -1.66
N ARG A 408 19.65 -12.60 -1.84
CA ARG A 408 20.28 -12.61 -3.17
C ARG A 408 19.88 -13.86 -3.95
N ASP A 409 20.00 -15.04 -3.36
CA ASP A 409 19.69 -16.30 -4.05
C ASP A 409 18.18 -16.46 -4.31
N LEU A 410 17.32 -15.96 -3.41
CA LEU A 410 15.86 -15.99 -3.55
C LEU A 410 15.31 -15.19 -4.74
N VAL A 411 15.93 -14.03 -5.06
CA VAL A 411 15.35 -13.08 -6.05
C VAL A 411 16.27 -12.72 -7.22
N LEU A 412 17.59 -12.81 -7.11
CA LEU A 412 18.50 -12.30 -8.15
C LEU A 412 18.41 -13.08 -9.46
N SER A 413 18.17 -14.39 -9.39
CA SER A 413 17.93 -15.27 -10.54
C SER A 413 16.71 -14.80 -11.34
N ARG A 414 15.58 -14.63 -10.66
CA ARG A 414 14.29 -14.16 -11.20
C ARG A 414 14.37 -12.73 -11.75
N LEU A 415 14.95 -11.80 -10.98
CA LEU A 415 15.05 -10.38 -11.37
C LEU A 415 16.14 -10.11 -12.42
N SER A 416 17.03 -11.06 -12.70
CA SER A 416 17.96 -10.99 -13.84
C SER A 416 17.38 -11.56 -15.13
N ASP A 417 16.36 -12.43 -15.05
CA ASP A 417 15.71 -13.01 -16.23
C ASP A 417 14.67 -12.06 -16.83
N MET A 418 14.82 -11.76 -18.12
CA MET A 418 13.89 -10.91 -18.84
C MET A 418 12.58 -11.61 -19.21
N ASN A 419 12.53 -12.95 -19.18
CA ASN A 419 11.28 -13.69 -19.36
C ASN A 419 10.42 -13.56 -18.09
N PHE A 420 10.95 -13.92 -16.91
CA PHE A 420 10.27 -13.71 -15.62
C PHE A 420 9.75 -12.26 -15.43
N VAL A 421 10.56 -11.25 -15.78
CA VAL A 421 10.16 -9.83 -15.69
C VAL A 421 9.08 -9.48 -16.71
N GLN A 422 9.08 -10.11 -17.89
CA GLN A 422 8.02 -9.96 -18.89
C GLN A 422 6.73 -10.64 -18.45
N ASP A 423 6.78 -11.87 -17.95
CA ASP A 423 5.65 -12.61 -17.41
C ASP A 423 5.00 -11.84 -16.26
N LEU A 424 5.80 -11.23 -15.38
CA LEU A 424 5.29 -10.36 -14.32
C LEU A 424 4.56 -9.12 -14.88
N CYS A 425 5.06 -8.52 -15.96
CA CYS A 425 4.36 -7.43 -16.64
C CYS A 425 3.04 -7.91 -17.30
N GLU A 426 2.96 -9.17 -17.73
CA GLU A 426 1.77 -9.76 -18.35
C GLU A 426 0.72 -10.14 -17.29
N ASP A 427 1.10 -10.77 -16.18
CA ASP A 427 0.21 -11.01 -15.03
C ASP A 427 -0.42 -9.70 -14.51
N LEU A 428 0.40 -8.65 -14.38
CA LEU A 428 -0.06 -7.31 -13.99
C LEU A 428 -0.95 -6.67 -15.06
N TYR A 429 -0.71 -6.91 -16.36
CA TYR A 429 -1.58 -6.43 -17.43
C TYR A 429 -2.95 -7.11 -17.39
N GLU A 430 -2.98 -8.43 -17.19
CA GLU A 430 -4.20 -9.22 -17.06
C GLU A 430 -5.03 -8.80 -15.85
N MET A 431 -4.39 -8.44 -14.73
CA MET A 431 -5.08 -7.85 -13.58
C MET A 431 -5.58 -6.42 -13.87
N PHE A 432 -4.72 -5.50 -14.31
CA PHE A 432 -5.06 -4.08 -14.41
C PHE A 432 -6.09 -3.80 -15.52
N LYS A 433 -6.10 -4.58 -16.62
CA LYS A 433 -7.07 -4.41 -17.72
C LYS A 433 -8.52 -4.71 -17.30
N THR A 434 -8.74 -5.33 -16.14
CA THR A 434 -10.09 -5.55 -15.59
C THR A 434 -10.78 -4.26 -15.18
N ASP A 435 -10.02 -3.17 -14.97
CA ASP A 435 -10.63 -1.91 -14.58
C ASP A 435 -11.24 -1.12 -15.75
N LYS A 436 -12.43 -0.58 -15.52
CA LYS A 436 -13.16 0.27 -16.47
C LYS A 436 -12.45 1.61 -16.78
N GLY A 437 -11.45 1.99 -15.97
CA GLY A 437 -10.59 3.16 -16.19
C GLY A 437 -9.19 2.82 -16.70
N PHE A 438 -8.94 1.59 -17.17
CA PHE A 438 -7.63 1.17 -17.65
C PHE A 438 -7.17 1.92 -18.91
N ASP A 439 -5.97 2.53 -18.83
CA ASP A 439 -5.26 3.12 -19.97
C ASP A 439 -3.96 2.35 -20.22
N LYS A 440 -3.85 1.68 -21.37
CA LYS A 440 -2.67 0.87 -21.73
C LYS A 440 -1.38 1.70 -21.86
N THR A 441 -1.46 2.97 -22.23
CA THR A 441 -0.30 3.87 -22.33
C THR A 441 0.20 4.25 -20.94
N MET A 442 -0.69 4.45 -19.98
CA MET A 442 -0.31 4.69 -18.59
C MET A 442 0.21 3.41 -17.91
N PHE A 443 -0.38 2.25 -18.23
CA PHE A 443 0.12 0.96 -17.75
C PHE A 443 1.57 0.69 -18.20
N GLU A 444 1.89 0.90 -19.49
CA GLU A 444 3.27 0.75 -19.98
C GLU A 444 4.26 1.71 -19.30
N ARG A 445 3.79 2.87 -18.81
CA ARG A 445 4.59 3.80 -17.99
C ARG A 445 4.76 3.34 -16.55
N GLN A 446 3.76 2.70 -15.95
CA GLN A 446 3.92 2.03 -14.65
C GLN A 446 4.95 0.89 -14.77
N MET A 447 4.85 0.10 -15.84
CA MET A 447 5.80 -0.99 -16.10
C MET A 447 7.20 -0.48 -16.49
N SER A 448 7.35 0.68 -17.13
CA SER A 448 8.67 1.25 -17.41
C SER A 448 9.37 1.79 -16.16
N VAL A 449 8.62 2.29 -15.17
CA VAL A 449 9.16 2.57 -13.83
C VAL A 449 9.53 1.26 -13.12
N MET A 450 8.63 0.26 -13.09
CA MET A 450 8.89 -1.04 -12.45
C MET A 450 10.16 -1.72 -13.00
N ARG A 451 10.31 -1.79 -14.33
CA ARG A 451 11.53 -2.32 -14.99
C ARG A 451 12.79 -1.54 -14.63
N GLY A 452 12.69 -0.22 -14.39
CA GLY A 452 13.79 0.60 -13.89
C GLY A 452 14.17 0.31 -12.44
N GLN A 453 13.21 -0.02 -11.58
CA GLN A 453 13.48 -0.48 -10.21
C GLN A 453 14.10 -1.88 -10.20
N VAL A 454 13.59 -2.80 -11.01
CA VAL A 454 14.17 -4.14 -11.18
C VAL A 454 15.63 -4.06 -11.63
N LEU A 455 15.95 -3.18 -12.60
CA LEU A 455 17.33 -2.96 -13.06
C LEU A 455 18.26 -2.49 -11.92
N ASN A 456 17.85 -1.48 -11.16
CA ASN A 456 18.63 -0.96 -10.02
C ASN A 456 18.80 -2.02 -8.91
N LEU A 457 17.74 -2.75 -8.57
CA LEU A 457 17.76 -3.79 -7.54
C LEU A 457 18.65 -4.96 -7.94
N THR A 458 18.53 -5.46 -9.18
CA THR A 458 19.40 -6.50 -9.73
C THR A 458 20.88 -6.10 -9.69
N GLN A 459 21.21 -4.83 -9.98
CA GLN A 459 22.58 -4.36 -9.84
C GLN A 459 23.02 -4.25 -8.38
N ALA A 460 22.17 -3.74 -7.48
CA ALA A 460 22.50 -3.64 -6.05
C ALA A 460 22.73 -5.00 -5.38
N LEU A 461 21.94 -6.01 -5.75
CA LEU A 461 22.10 -7.39 -5.29
C LEU A 461 23.39 -8.02 -5.85
N LYS A 462 23.76 -7.75 -7.11
CA LYS A 462 25.06 -8.16 -7.67
C LYS A 462 26.22 -7.53 -6.90
N ASP A 463 26.16 -6.22 -6.68
CA ASP A 463 27.21 -5.43 -6.00
C ASP A 463 27.31 -5.67 -4.48
N GLY A 464 26.36 -6.40 -3.87
CA GLY A 464 26.34 -6.60 -2.41
C GLY A 464 26.02 -5.34 -1.62
N LYS A 465 25.20 -4.44 -2.16
CA LYS A 465 24.80 -3.18 -1.51
C LYS A 465 23.79 -3.40 -0.38
N SER A 466 23.62 -2.38 0.46
CA SER A 466 22.54 -2.29 1.45
C SER A 466 21.27 -1.62 0.90
N PRO A 467 20.09 -1.79 1.54
CA PRO A 467 18.87 -1.07 1.20
C PRO A 467 19.03 0.46 1.13
N LEU A 468 19.85 1.05 2.00
CA LEU A 468 20.15 2.49 1.99
C LEU A 468 20.94 2.88 0.72
N GLN A 469 21.93 2.09 0.33
CA GLN A 469 22.69 2.33 -0.91
C GLN A 469 21.82 2.12 -2.16
N LEU A 470 20.87 1.18 -2.13
CA LEU A 470 19.89 0.95 -3.21
C LEU A 470 18.97 2.16 -3.44
N VAL A 471 18.45 2.79 -2.37
CA VAL A 471 17.58 3.98 -2.51
C VAL A 471 18.34 5.26 -2.89
N GLN A 472 19.68 5.24 -2.75
CA GLN A 472 20.58 6.30 -3.22
C GLN A 472 20.94 6.17 -4.71
N MET A 473 20.62 5.05 -5.37
CA MET A 473 20.94 4.87 -6.80
C MET A 473 20.14 5.85 -7.70
N PRO A 474 20.74 6.34 -8.81
CA PRO A 474 20.02 7.16 -9.77
C PRO A 474 18.74 6.49 -10.27
N ARG A 475 17.66 7.28 -10.41
CA ARG A 475 16.36 6.76 -10.80
C ARG A 475 16.35 6.44 -12.30
N VAL A 476 16.00 5.21 -12.67
CA VAL A 476 15.96 4.74 -14.06
C VAL A 476 14.52 4.48 -14.50
N VAL A 477 14.23 4.69 -15.77
CA VAL A 477 13.01 4.24 -16.45
C VAL A 477 13.43 3.39 -17.65
N VAL A 478 12.79 2.24 -17.86
CA VAL A 478 13.12 1.28 -18.93
C VAL A 478 11.91 1.07 -19.84
N GLU A 479 11.90 1.80 -20.95
CA GLU A 479 10.81 1.80 -21.92
C GLU A 479 11.01 0.70 -22.97
N ARG A 480 9.91 0.06 -23.41
CA ARG A 480 9.93 -0.81 -24.60
C ARG A 480 9.88 0.08 -25.84
N SER A 481 10.85 -0.06 -26.74
CA SER A 481 10.78 0.61 -28.04
C SER A 481 9.58 0.09 -28.84
N ARG A 482 8.96 0.97 -29.62
CA ARG A 482 7.91 0.57 -30.57
C ARG A 482 8.56 0.28 -31.92
N SER A 483 8.80 -1.01 -32.20
CA SER A 483 9.26 -1.51 -33.51
C SER A 483 8.17 -1.38 -34.58
N GLY A 484 7.79 -0.14 -34.90
CA GLY A 484 6.79 0.22 -35.93
C GLY A 484 7.42 0.22 -37.32
N GLY A 485 7.38 -0.91 -38.01
CA GLY A 485 8.00 -1.07 -39.31
C GLY A 485 7.27 -0.37 -40.46
N GLN A 486 7.99 0.45 -41.23
CA GLN A 486 7.78 0.54 -42.68
C GLN A 486 8.88 -0.28 -43.36
N GLY A 487 8.51 -1.37 -44.02
CA GLY A 487 9.44 -2.23 -44.77
C GLY A 487 9.54 -3.66 -44.22
N ARG A 488 9.12 -4.59 -45.09
CA ARG A 488 9.25 -6.06 -45.09
C ARG A 488 10.20 -6.72 -44.06
N VAL A 489 9.70 -7.82 -43.47
CA VAL A 489 10.37 -8.78 -42.57
C VAL A 489 10.66 -8.23 -41.16
N VAL A 490 9.71 -8.45 -40.25
CA VAL A 490 9.86 -8.13 -38.82
C VAL A 490 10.36 -9.36 -38.06
N THR A 491 11.66 -9.43 -37.80
CA THR A 491 12.18 -10.18 -36.64
C THR A 491 11.79 -9.38 -35.40
N LEU A 492 11.09 -9.99 -34.44
CA LEU A 492 10.41 -9.26 -33.36
C LEU A 492 11.37 -8.83 -32.23
N GLY A 493 12.30 -7.93 -32.54
CA GLY A 493 13.26 -7.38 -31.60
C GLY A 493 12.60 -6.50 -30.54
N ASN A 494 12.51 -7.02 -29.30
CA ASN A 494 12.20 -6.25 -28.10
C ASN A 494 13.40 -5.37 -27.68
N ALA A 495 13.71 -4.33 -28.45
CA ALA A 495 14.69 -3.33 -28.02
C ALA A 495 14.12 -2.47 -26.89
N PHE A 496 14.92 -2.20 -25.86
CA PHE A 496 14.55 -1.38 -24.69
C PHE A 496 15.41 -0.11 -24.63
N THR A 497 14.84 0.98 -24.14
CA THR A 497 15.52 2.26 -23.93
C THR A 497 15.62 2.54 -22.43
N GLN A 498 16.84 2.74 -21.93
CA GLN A 498 17.10 3.10 -20.53
C GLN A 498 17.29 4.62 -20.41
N THR A 499 16.51 5.26 -19.54
CA THR A 499 16.59 6.70 -19.27
C THR A 499 16.97 6.93 -17.81
N PHE A 500 18.13 7.54 -17.59
CA PHE A 500 18.68 7.84 -16.25
C PHE A 500 18.36 9.27 -15.84
N HIS A 501 17.66 9.45 -14.71
CA HIS A 501 17.37 10.77 -14.13
C HIS A 501 18.50 11.21 -13.18
N CYS A 502 19.67 11.48 -13.75
CA CYS A 502 20.84 11.98 -13.02
C CYS A 502 20.74 13.49 -12.76
N LYS A 503 19.94 13.89 -11.76
CA LYS A 503 20.03 15.21 -11.12
C LYS A 503 20.25 15.03 -9.62
N ARG A 504 21.14 15.84 -9.04
CA ARG A 504 21.38 15.84 -7.59
C ARG A 504 20.14 16.42 -6.91
N PRO A 505 19.59 15.80 -5.85
CA PRO A 505 18.47 16.38 -5.12
C PRO A 505 18.90 17.73 -4.55
N PHE A 506 18.01 18.73 -4.63
CA PHE A 506 18.33 20.12 -4.29
C PHE A 506 18.70 20.37 -2.80
N PHE A 507 18.62 19.34 -1.96
CA PHE A 507 19.10 19.32 -0.58
C PHE A 507 20.10 18.16 -0.40
N SER A 508 21.38 18.43 -0.63
CA SER A 508 22.49 17.50 -0.38
C SER A 508 23.65 18.18 0.37
N SER A 509 23.30 19.01 1.37
CA SER A 509 24.24 19.61 2.32
C SER A 509 23.55 19.81 3.68
N TRP A 510 23.62 18.78 4.52
CA TRP A 510 23.59 18.79 6.00
C TRP A 510 24.13 17.44 6.47
#